data_AF-A0A4C1TV72-F1
#
_entry.id   AF-A0A4C1TV72-F1
#
_cell.length_a   1.000
_cell.length_b   1.000
_cell.length_c   1.000
_cell.angle_alpha   90.00
_cell.angle_beta   90.00
_cell.angle_gamma   90.00
#
_symmetry.space_group_name_H-M   'P 1'
#
loop_
_entity.id
_entity.type
_entity.pdbx_description
1 polymer ?
#
loop_
_entity_poly.entity_id
_entity_poly.type
_entity_poly.pdbx_seq_one_letter_code
_entity_poly.pdbx_strand_id
1 'polypeptide(L)'
;MEAKLKEYRELRRRKELEKAEKERIALLADSVDIMSQMDKNKEDELVLINNDDNESNIDATSETSDIESCKNQLWSFSTVKWSVYFGIWLMLYMFFLRLQFGAVFFVISVLIGICLNTRTRPKKAGEVSAYSVFNENCENIEGTLTAEQFEKEIRFGPGSV
;
A
#
# COMPACT_ATOMS: atom_id res chain seq x y z
N MET A 1 -48.65 26.09 39.22
CA MET A 1 -48.48 24.64 38.92
C MET A 1 -48.26 24.40 37.43
N GLU A 2 -48.93 25.14 36.56
CA GLU A 2 -48.87 25.01 35.09
C GLU A 2 -47.51 25.36 34.47
N ALA A 3 -46.78 26.35 35.02
CA ALA A 3 -45.45 26.72 34.53
C ALA A 3 -44.44 25.56 34.63
N LYS A 4 -44.45 24.81 35.75
CA LYS A 4 -43.59 23.64 35.95
C LYS A 4 -43.93 22.49 34.98
N LEU A 5 -45.21 22.33 34.62
CA LEU A 5 -45.64 21.34 33.63
C LEU A 5 -45.18 21.70 32.22
N LYS A 6 -45.16 23.00 31.88
CA LYS A 6 -44.67 23.47 30.59
C LYS A 6 -43.16 23.24 30.45
N GLU A 7 -42.38 23.60 31.47
CA GLU A 7 -40.93 23.32 31.51
C GLU A 7 -40.64 21.82 31.40
N TYR A 8 -41.41 20.98 32.08
CA TYR A 8 -41.26 19.52 31.99
C TYR A 8 -41.50 18.99 30.57
N ARG A 9 -42.50 19.50 29.85
CA ARG A 9 -42.78 19.12 28.45
C ARG A 9 -41.67 19.57 27.50
N GLU A 10 -41.05 20.72 27.75
CA GLU A 10 -39.93 21.21 26.96
C GLU A 10 -38.66 20.40 27.20
N LEU A 11 -38.36 20.07 28.47
CA LEU A 11 -37.25 19.20 28.83
C LEU A 11 -37.39 17.80 28.24
N ARG A 12 -38.61 17.24 28.22
CA ARG A 12 -38.88 15.93 27.62
C ARG A 12 -38.59 15.92 26.12
N ARG A 13 -39.03 16.94 25.39
CA ARG A 13 -38.77 17.06 23.94
C ARG A 13 -37.27 17.15 23.64
N ARG A 14 -36.51 17.89 24.44
CA ARG A 14 -35.04 17.99 24.28
C ARG A 14 -34.37 16.62 24.47
N LYS A 15 -34.75 15.87 25.51
CA LYS A 15 -34.23 14.53 25.77
C LYS A 15 -34.58 13.52 24.67
N GLU A 16 -35.78 13.63 24.09
CA GLU A 16 -36.21 12.76 22.99
C GLU A 16 -35.40 13.03 21.72
N LEU A 17 -35.12 14.31 21.41
CA LEU A 17 -34.24 14.69 20.30
C LEU A 17 -32.80 14.20 20.50
N GLU A 18 -32.22 14.41 21.69
CA GLU A 18 -30.88 13.93 22.02
C GLU A 18 -30.78 12.39 21.93
N LYS A 19 -31.82 11.67 22.32
CA LYS A 19 -31.86 10.21 22.21
C LYS A 19 -31.94 9.75 20.74
N ALA A 20 -32.79 10.40 19.95
CA ALA A 20 -32.92 10.11 18.52
C ALA A 20 -31.63 10.41 17.74
N GLU A 21 -30.92 11.50 18.08
CA GLU A 21 -29.63 11.83 17.48
C GLU A 21 -28.55 10.80 17.84
N LYS A 22 -28.47 10.39 19.12
CA LYS A 22 -27.54 9.33 19.55
C LYS A 22 -27.79 8.00 18.85
N GLU A 23 -29.06 7.63 18.66
CA GLU A 23 -29.43 6.41 17.95
C GLU A 23 -29.00 6.47 16.47
N ARG A 24 -29.23 7.60 15.79
CA ARG A 24 -28.76 7.81 14.41
C ARG A 24 -27.24 7.76 14.29
N ILE A 25 -26.52 8.37 15.23
CA ILE A 25 -25.06 8.34 15.25
C ILE A 25 -24.55 6.91 15.48
N ALA A 26 -25.18 6.14 16.36
CA ALA A 26 -24.81 4.75 16.61
C ALA A 26 -25.02 3.87 15.35
N LEU A 27 -26.14 4.03 14.64
CA LEU A 27 -26.41 3.31 13.39
C LEU A 27 -25.40 3.69 12.28
N LEU A 28 -25.01 4.97 12.20
CA LEU A 28 -23.97 5.41 11.27
C LEU A 28 -22.60 4.85 11.64
N ALA A 29 -22.25 4.83 12.92
CA ALA A 29 -20.98 4.26 13.38
C ALA A 29 -20.88 2.76 13.10
N ASP A 30 -21.97 2.01 13.32
CA ASP A 30 -22.03 0.56 13.06
C ASP A 30 -21.89 0.25 11.55
N SER A 31 -22.56 1.02 10.68
CA SER A 31 -22.42 0.85 9.23
C SER A 31 -21.02 1.22 8.71
N VAL A 32 -20.34 2.19 9.34
CA VAL A 32 -18.93 2.53 9.03
C VAL A 32 -17.97 1.43 9.49
N ASP A 33 -18.21 0.80 10.65
CA ASP A 33 -17.38 -0.32 11.13
C ASP A 33 -17.49 -1.53 10.20
N ILE A 34 -18.71 -1.89 9.77
CA ILE A 34 -18.95 -2.97 8.81
C ILE A 34 -18.22 -2.71 7.48
N MET A 35 -18.29 -1.47 6.98
CA MET A 35 -17.58 -1.07 5.75
C MET A 35 -16.06 -1.19 5.92
N SER A 36 -15.52 -0.79 7.08
CA SER A 36 -14.09 -0.92 7.36
C SER A 36 -13.64 -2.38 7.50
N GLN A 37 -14.48 -3.28 8.03
CA GLN A 37 -14.16 -4.71 8.13
C GLN A 37 -14.19 -5.41 6.77
N MET A 38 -15.13 -5.04 5.90
CA MET A 38 -15.17 -5.55 4.52
C MET A 38 -13.94 -5.15 3.71
N ASP A 39 -13.46 -3.91 3.84
CA ASP A 39 -12.22 -3.48 3.17
C ASP A 39 -11.00 -4.26 3.68
N LYS A 40 -10.89 -4.52 4.99
CA LYS A 40 -9.78 -5.33 5.55
C LYS A 40 -9.81 -6.78 5.11
N ASN A 41 -10.97 -7.43 5.15
CA ASN A 41 -11.11 -8.82 4.71
C ASN A 41 -10.80 -8.96 3.21
N LYS A 42 -11.13 -7.95 2.40
CA LYS A 42 -10.80 -7.90 0.97
C LYS A 42 -9.29 -7.77 0.74
N GLU A 43 -8.58 -7.02 1.58
CA GLU A 43 -7.11 -6.96 1.54
C GLU A 43 -6.47 -8.30 1.94
N ASP A 44 -7.01 -8.99 2.96
CA ASP A 44 -6.51 -10.29 3.41
C ASP A 44 -6.80 -11.44 2.42
N GLU A 45 -7.97 -11.43 1.76
CA GLU A 45 -8.32 -12.38 0.68
C GLU A 45 -7.40 -12.22 -0.55
N LEU A 46 -7.05 -10.98 -0.91
CA LEU A 46 -6.13 -10.69 -2.01
C LEU A 46 -4.67 -11.11 -1.70
N VAL A 47 -4.29 -11.25 -0.43
CA VAL A 47 -2.95 -11.74 -0.04
C VAL A 47 -2.85 -13.27 -0.15
N LEU A 48 -3.96 -14.01 0.01
CA LEU A 48 -3.95 -15.49 -0.05
C LEU A 48 -3.92 -16.07 -1.48
N ILE A 49 -4.36 -15.32 -2.50
CA ILE A 49 -4.46 -15.82 -3.88
C ILE A 49 -3.10 -15.84 -4.62
N ASN A 50 -2.05 -15.19 -4.11
CA ASN A 50 -0.77 -15.05 -4.81
C ASN A 50 0.27 -16.16 -4.52
N ASN A 51 -0.14 -17.31 -3.95
CA ASN A 51 0.79 -18.34 -3.45
C ASN A 51 0.54 -19.76 -3.98
N ASP A 52 -0.02 -19.97 -5.17
CA ASP A 52 0.05 -21.30 -5.80
C ASP A 52 0.15 -21.18 -7.33
N ASP A 53 1.39 -21.20 -7.83
CA ASP A 53 1.67 -21.65 -9.19
C ASP A 53 1.63 -23.18 -9.20
N ASN A 54 0.59 -23.79 -9.78
CA ASN A 54 0.74 -25.08 -10.46
C ASN A 54 -0.36 -25.34 -11.50
N GLU A 55 0.15 -25.61 -12.70
CA GLU A 55 -0.46 -26.03 -13.95
C GLU A 55 -1.66 -26.99 -13.83
N SER A 56 -2.78 -26.67 -14.48
CA SER A 56 -3.65 -27.70 -15.10
C SER A 56 -4.49 -27.13 -16.26
N ASN A 57 -4.35 -27.76 -17.42
CA ASN A 57 -5.25 -27.67 -18.56
C ASN A 57 -6.63 -28.21 -18.16
N ILE A 58 -7.68 -27.38 -18.15
CA ILE A 58 -9.07 -27.83 -18.30
C ILE A 58 -9.82 -26.84 -19.19
N ASP A 59 -10.20 -27.33 -20.36
CA ASP A 59 -11.20 -26.80 -21.27
C ASP A 59 -12.57 -26.75 -20.58
N ALA A 60 -13.08 -25.54 -20.34
CA ALA A 60 -14.50 -25.28 -20.11
C ALA A 60 -14.76 -23.79 -20.31
N THR A 61 -15.22 -23.46 -21.52
CA THR A 61 -15.78 -22.17 -21.91
C THR A 61 -16.90 -21.78 -20.92
N SER A 62 -16.82 -20.58 -20.32
CA SER A 62 -17.94 -19.74 -19.81
C SER A 62 -17.74 -19.05 -18.44
N GLU A 63 -16.52 -18.86 -17.93
CA GLU A 63 -16.31 -18.11 -16.66
C GLU A 63 -15.09 -17.15 -16.70
N THR A 64 -14.84 -16.47 -17.81
CA THR A 64 -13.67 -15.56 -17.94
C THR A 64 -14.02 -14.06 -17.93
N SER A 65 -15.29 -13.66 -17.95
CA SER A 65 -15.68 -12.24 -17.99
C SER A 65 -15.61 -11.52 -16.65
N ASP A 66 -15.76 -12.27 -15.54
CA ASP A 66 -16.09 -11.65 -14.26
C ASP A 66 -14.84 -11.33 -13.43
N ILE A 67 -13.75 -12.08 -13.62
CA ILE A 67 -12.45 -11.81 -12.97
C ILE A 67 -11.72 -10.65 -13.67
N GLU A 68 -11.89 -10.48 -14.99
CA GLU A 68 -11.28 -9.39 -15.76
C GLU A 68 -11.87 -8.01 -15.39
N SER A 69 -13.15 -7.95 -15.05
CA SER A 69 -13.83 -6.70 -14.67
C SER A 69 -13.30 -6.12 -13.35
N CYS A 70 -13.01 -6.98 -12.36
CA CYS A 70 -12.56 -6.57 -11.02
C CYS A 70 -11.13 -5.98 -11.01
N LYS A 71 -10.22 -6.52 -11.83
CA LYS A 71 -8.82 -6.04 -11.88
C LYS A 71 -8.70 -4.69 -12.58
N ASN A 72 -9.46 -4.49 -13.66
CA ASN A 72 -9.54 -3.22 -14.40
C ASN A 72 -10.14 -2.09 -13.54
N GLN A 73 -11.10 -2.40 -12.66
CA GLN A 73 -11.72 -1.43 -11.77
C GLN A 73 -10.76 -0.95 -10.66
N LEU A 74 -9.94 -1.85 -10.10
CA LEU A 74 -8.99 -1.52 -9.03
C LEU A 74 -7.75 -0.75 -9.55
N TRP A 75 -7.26 -1.11 -10.74
CA TRP A 75 -6.18 -0.36 -11.41
C TRP A 75 -6.60 1.08 -11.74
N SER A 76 -7.85 1.27 -12.16
CA SER A 76 -8.41 2.59 -12.44
C SER A 76 -8.43 3.47 -11.19
N PHE A 77 -8.93 2.96 -10.06
CA PHE A 77 -8.97 3.72 -8.81
C PHE A 77 -7.56 4.10 -8.32
N SER A 78 -6.62 3.16 -8.38
CA SER A 78 -5.23 3.40 -7.98
C SER A 78 -4.55 4.45 -8.88
N THR A 79 -4.79 4.39 -10.19
CA THR A 79 -4.26 5.36 -11.17
C THR A 79 -4.83 6.75 -10.96
N VAL A 80 -6.14 6.87 -10.70
CA VAL A 80 -6.80 8.15 -10.41
C VAL A 80 -6.22 8.76 -9.13
N LYS A 81 -6.04 7.96 -8.08
CA LYS A 81 -5.45 8.41 -6.81
C LYS A 81 -4.07 9.01 -7.03
N TRP A 82 -3.19 8.28 -7.73
CA TRP A 82 -1.83 8.75 -8.06
C TRP A 82 -1.83 9.99 -8.95
N SER A 83 -2.73 10.04 -9.93
CA SER A 83 -2.88 11.19 -10.83
C SER A 83 -3.23 12.48 -10.07
N VAL A 84 -4.11 12.42 -9.06
CA VAL A 84 -4.45 13.59 -8.22
C VAL A 84 -3.22 14.11 -7.47
N TYR A 85 -2.45 13.23 -6.81
CA TYR A 85 -1.21 13.66 -6.14
C TYR A 85 -0.19 14.25 -7.11
N PHE A 86 -0.04 13.64 -8.29
CA PHE A 86 0.87 14.12 -9.32
C PHE A 86 0.45 15.50 -9.85
N GLY A 87 -0.85 15.73 -10.05
CA GLY A 87 -1.40 17.03 -10.44
C GLY A 87 -1.13 18.12 -9.39
N ILE A 88 -1.32 17.82 -8.11
CA ILE A 88 -1.01 18.75 -7.00
C ILE A 88 0.49 19.09 -6.99
N TRP A 89 1.34 18.08 -7.16
CA TRP A 89 2.80 18.27 -7.24
C TRP A 89 3.21 19.15 -8.43
N LEU A 90 2.63 18.92 -9.61
CA LEU A 90 2.88 19.74 -10.80
C LEU A 90 2.45 21.21 -10.60
N MET A 91 1.31 21.44 -9.94
CA MET A 91 0.85 22.80 -9.63
C MET A 91 1.82 23.53 -8.70
N LEU A 92 2.31 22.85 -7.65
CA LEU A 92 3.37 23.39 -6.80
C LEU A 92 4.64 23.68 -7.61
N TYR A 93 5.06 22.75 -8.47
CA TYR A 93 6.24 22.94 -9.30
C TYR A 93 6.11 24.17 -10.22
N MET A 94 4.96 24.36 -10.85
CA MET A 94 4.69 25.51 -11.71
C MET A 94 4.75 26.84 -10.93
N PHE A 95 4.32 26.84 -9.67
CA PHE A 95 4.48 27.99 -8.77
C PHE A 95 5.96 28.31 -8.49
N PHE A 96 6.78 27.29 -8.21
CA PHE A 96 8.22 27.46 -7.99
C PHE A 96 8.99 27.89 -9.25
N LEU A 97 8.55 27.50 -10.44
CA LEU A 97 9.10 28.02 -11.70
C LEU A 97 8.93 29.54 -11.80
N ARG A 98 7.79 30.08 -11.34
CA ARG A 98 7.56 31.52 -11.32
C ARG A 98 8.47 32.27 -10.32
N LEU A 99 8.88 31.59 -9.26
CA LEU A 99 9.85 32.09 -8.28
C LEU A 99 11.31 31.96 -8.75
N GLN A 100 11.57 31.42 -9.95
CA GLN A 100 12.91 31.03 -10.45
C GLN A 100 13.64 29.99 -9.57
N PHE A 101 12.96 29.37 -8.61
CA PHE A 101 13.48 28.34 -7.71
C PHE A 101 13.02 26.92 -8.08
N GLY A 102 12.47 26.72 -9.29
CA GLY A 102 11.97 25.42 -9.75
C GLY A 102 13.01 24.29 -9.68
N ALA A 103 14.27 24.58 -10.05
CA ALA A 103 15.34 23.59 -10.02
C ALA A 103 15.57 23.00 -8.63
N VAL A 104 15.52 23.83 -7.57
CA VAL A 104 15.73 23.39 -6.20
C VAL A 104 14.60 22.45 -5.74
N PHE A 105 13.35 22.82 -6.03
CA PHE A 105 12.18 21.98 -5.74
C PHE A 105 12.28 20.63 -6.46
N PHE A 106 12.70 20.63 -7.72
CA PHE A 106 12.87 19.41 -8.50
C PHE A 106 13.93 18.48 -7.91
N VAL A 107 15.11 19.01 -7.58
CA VAL A 107 16.20 18.22 -6.98
C VAL A 107 15.76 17.61 -5.65
N ILE A 108 15.10 18.38 -4.78
CA ILE A 108 14.59 17.90 -3.50
C ILE A 108 13.52 16.80 -3.73
N SER A 109 12.60 17.01 -4.68
CA SER A 109 11.58 16.02 -5.02
C SER A 109 12.19 14.70 -5.50
N VAL A 110 13.20 14.76 -6.37
CA VAL A 110 13.91 13.57 -6.88
C VAL A 110 14.65 12.88 -5.74
N LEU A 111 15.33 13.65 -4.88
CA LEU A 111 16.03 13.11 -3.72
C LEU A 111 15.07 12.36 -2.79
N ILE A 112 13.90 12.96 -2.49
CA ILE A 112 12.86 12.31 -1.68
C ILE A 112 12.36 11.03 -2.37
N GLY A 113 12.12 11.09 -3.68
CA GLY A 113 11.73 9.92 -4.47
C GLY A 113 12.74 8.79 -4.37
N ILE A 114 14.03 9.09 -4.51
CA ILE A 114 15.11 8.13 -4.33
C ILE A 114 15.14 7.62 -2.89
N CYS A 115 15.08 8.49 -1.88
CA CYS A 115 15.10 8.06 -0.47
C CYS A 115 13.93 7.14 -0.11
N LEU A 116 12.73 7.41 -0.61
CA LEU A 116 11.55 6.57 -0.37
C LEU A 116 11.59 5.26 -1.17
N ASN A 117 12.19 5.28 -2.37
CA ASN A 117 12.36 4.09 -3.19
C ASN A 117 13.50 3.19 -2.68
N THR A 118 14.55 3.80 -2.14
CA THR A 118 15.67 3.09 -1.53
C THR A 118 15.16 2.40 -0.27
N ARG A 119 15.47 1.12 -0.14
CA ARG A 119 14.95 0.22 0.91
C ARG A 119 15.17 0.81 2.31
N THR A 120 14.12 1.43 2.86
CA THR A 120 14.11 1.99 4.23
C THR A 120 13.48 1.01 5.23
N ARG A 121 12.96 -0.13 4.75
CA ARG A 121 12.36 -1.16 5.63
C ARG A 121 13.44 -1.92 6.38
N PRO A 122 13.18 -2.31 7.65
CA PRO A 122 14.07 -3.21 8.38
C PRO A 122 14.24 -4.50 7.59
N LYS A 123 15.47 -5.01 7.59
CA LYS A 123 15.86 -6.26 6.93
C LYS A 123 14.89 -7.37 7.35
N LYS A 124 14.30 -8.12 6.41
CA LYS A 124 13.50 -9.29 6.77
C LYS A 124 14.42 -10.29 7.48
N ALA A 125 13.90 -10.93 8.54
CA ALA A 125 14.61 -12.00 9.23
C ALA A 125 14.91 -13.12 8.22
N GLY A 126 16.20 -13.41 8.00
CA GLY A 126 16.67 -14.41 7.04
C GLY A 126 17.18 -13.88 5.70
N GLU A 127 17.15 -12.56 5.43
CA GLU A 127 17.82 -12.05 4.24
C GLU A 127 19.35 -12.17 4.39
N VAL A 128 20.01 -12.78 3.42
CA VAL A 128 21.46 -12.87 3.35
C VAL A 128 22.03 -11.45 3.18
N SER A 129 22.94 -11.06 4.07
CA SER A 129 23.59 -9.74 4.01
C SER A 129 24.64 -9.69 2.89
N ALA A 130 24.79 -8.52 2.28
CA ALA A 130 25.78 -8.23 1.23
C ALA A 130 27.22 -8.58 1.62
N TYR A 131 27.54 -8.56 2.91
CA TYR A 131 28.85 -8.87 3.43
C TYR A 131 28.76 -10.14 4.26
N SER A 132 29.48 -11.18 3.85
CA SER A 132 29.52 -12.49 4.53
C SER A 132 29.73 -12.39 6.06
N VAL A 133 30.46 -11.38 6.55
CA VAL A 133 30.67 -11.10 8.00
C VAL A 133 29.36 -10.88 8.78
N PHE A 134 28.27 -10.47 8.13
CA PHE A 134 26.97 -10.26 8.75
C PHE A 134 25.96 -11.38 8.46
N ASN A 135 26.39 -12.50 7.84
CA ASN A 135 25.61 -13.74 7.79
C ASN A 135 25.99 -14.63 8.96
N GLU A 136 25.01 -15.29 9.57
CA GLU A 136 25.28 -16.28 10.63
C GLU A 136 26.14 -17.46 10.13
N ASN A 137 26.01 -17.82 8.85
CA ASN A 137 26.71 -18.96 8.24
C ASN A 137 27.88 -18.56 7.31
N CYS A 138 28.22 -17.27 7.20
CA CYS A 138 29.23 -16.77 6.24
C CYS A 138 29.00 -17.20 4.78
N GLU A 139 27.76 -17.50 4.40
CA GLU A 139 27.43 -17.97 3.04
C GLU A 139 27.60 -16.86 2.00
N ASN A 140 28.11 -17.23 0.83
CA ASN A 140 28.26 -16.30 -0.29
C ASN A 140 26.90 -16.05 -0.95
N ILE A 141 26.63 -14.79 -1.29
CA ILE A 141 25.41 -14.45 -2.02
C ILE A 141 25.53 -14.94 -3.46
N GLU A 142 24.42 -15.46 -3.96
CA GLU A 142 24.27 -15.86 -5.36
C GLU A 142 24.61 -14.68 -6.29
N GLY A 143 25.62 -14.86 -7.16
CA GLY A 143 26.12 -13.81 -8.06
C GLY A 143 27.37 -13.05 -7.57
N THR A 144 27.87 -13.32 -6.36
CA THR A 144 29.23 -12.90 -5.97
C THR A 144 30.28 -13.81 -6.62
N LEU A 145 31.33 -13.23 -7.19
CA LEU A 145 32.49 -13.98 -7.67
C LEU A 145 33.19 -14.65 -6.49
N THR A 146 33.10 -15.99 -6.42
CA THR A 146 33.81 -16.74 -5.39
C THR A 146 35.30 -16.78 -5.72
N ALA A 147 36.15 -16.74 -4.68
CA ALA A 147 37.59 -16.81 -4.87
C ALA A 147 38.02 -18.10 -5.59
N GLU A 148 37.30 -19.21 -5.37
CA GLU A 148 37.52 -20.48 -6.05
C GLU A 148 37.20 -20.40 -7.55
N GLN A 149 36.10 -19.73 -7.93
CA GLN A 149 35.78 -19.48 -9.34
C GLN A 149 36.88 -18.62 -9.98
N PHE A 150 37.33 -17.57 -9.29
CA PHE A 150 38.40 -16.71 -9.79
C PHE A 150 39.73 -17.46 -9.95
N GLU A 151 40.10 -18.33 -8.99
CA GLU A 151 41.30 -19.17 -9.10
C GLU A 151 41.19 -20.13 -10.29
N LYS A 152 40.01 -20.74 -10.49
CA LYS A 152 39.76 -21.67 -11.59
C LYS A 152 39.82 -20.96 -12.94
N GLU A 153 39.22 -19.78 -13.06
CA GLU A 153 39.30 -18.96 -14.28
C GLU A 153 40.72 -18.47 -14.57
N ILE A 154 41.53 -18.15 -13.55
CA ILE A 154 42.95 -17.82 -13.71
C ILE A 154 43.76 -19.03 -14.18
N ARG A 155 43.52 -20.22 -13.61
CA ARG A 155 44.30 -21.43 -13.95
C ARG A 155 43.89 -22.06 -15.28
N PHE A 156 42.61 -22.06 -15.60
CA PHE A 156 42.05 -22.85 -16.71
C PHE A 156 41.42 -21.98 -17.82
N GLY A 157 41.34 -20.67 -17.61
CA GLY A 157 40.77 -19.72 -18.57
C GLY A 157 39.27 -19.46 -18.35
N PRO A 158 38.74 -18.40 -19.00
CA PRO A 158 37.33 -18.03 -18.87
C PRO A 158 36.41 -19.11 -19.45
N GLY A 159 35.38 -19.51 -18.70
CA GLY A 159 34.41 -20.54 -19.10
C GLY A 159 34.68 -21.95 -18.60
N SER A 160 35.72 -22.15 -17.77
CA SER A 160 35.98 -23.40 -17.05
C SER A 160 34.99 -23.58 -15.87
N VAL A 161 33.68 -23.72 -16.15
CA VAL A 161 32.68 -24.14 -15.16
C VAL A 161 32.69 -25.65 -15.00
#